data_AF-A0A7H9HRP2-F1
#
_entry.id   AF-A0A7H9HRP2-F1
#
_cell.length_a   1.000
_cell.length_b   1.000
_cell.length_c   1.000
_cell.angle_alpha   90.00
_cell.angle_beta   90.00
_cell.angle_gamma   90.00
#
_symmetry.space_group_name_H-M   'P 1'
#
loop_
_entity.id
_entity.type
_entity.pdbx_description
1 polymer ?
#
loop_
_entity_poly.entity_id
_entity_poly.type
_entity_poly.pdbx_seq_one_letter_code
_entity_poly.pdbx_strand_id
1 'polypeptide(L)'
;MSNFLDQLIMEDVAKHCPQQFMQYHKCISNNHDDPSQCSYRRNDLSKCIHDKVPSVQRVMTHCQDIMKKYETCIRDNMASRTINENCLGMLAELRECAESQLQKDGIRPINEMFVYKDDKK
;
A
#
# COMPACT_ATOMS: atom_id res chain seq x y z
N MET A 1 4.70 10.21 9.25
CA MET A 1 4.15 8.92 9.71
C MET A 1 3.85 7.95 8.54
N SER A 2 4.20 8.27 7.28
CA SER A 2 4.00 7.39 6.12
C SER A 2 4.88 6.13 6.08
N ASN A 3 6.10 6.20 6.64
CA ASN A 3 7.11 5.15 6.47
C ASN A 3 6.73 3.80 7.11
N PHE A 4 5.89 3.80 8.16
CA PHE A 4 5.45 2.57 8.82
C PHE A 4 4.51 1.75 7.93
N LEU A 5 3.49 2.42 7.37
CA LEU A 5 2.52 1.81 6.47
C LEU A 5 3.21 1.23 5.23
N ASP A 6 4.10 2.03 4.63
CA ASP A 6 4.85 1.64 3.44
C ASP A 6 5.75 0.43 3.71
N GLN A 7 6.45 0.40 4.85
CA GLN A 7 7.32 -0.70 5.22
C GLN A 7 6.54 -1.99 5.50
N LEU A 8 5.44 -1.92 6.25
CA LEU A 8 4.63 -3.08 6.58
C LEU A 8 3.99 -3.69 5.33
N ILE A 9 3.41 -2.86 4.45
CA ILE A 9 2.85 -3.32 3.17
C ILE A 9 3.94 -3.98 2.34
N MET A 10 5.13 -3.38 2.22
CA MET A 10 6.20 -3.93 1.41
C MET A 10 6.72 -5.28 1.94
N GLU A 11 6.87 -5.42 3.26
CA GLU A 11 7.25 -6.68 3.90
C GLU A 11 6.19 -7.78 3.67
N ASP A 12 4.90 -7.44 3.80
CA ASP A 12 3.82 -8.41 3.62
C ASP A 12 3.65 -8.83 2.15
N VAL A 13 3.87 -7.90 1.22
CA VAL A 13 3.94 -8.18 -0.23
C VAL A 13 5.13 -9.06 -0.55
N ALA A 14 6.32 -8.78 0.00
CA ALA A 14 7.50 -9.62 -0.22
C ALA A 14 7.30 -11.05 0.33
N LYS A 15 6.57 -11.19 1.43
CA LYS A 15 6.25 -12.49 2.04
C LYS A 15 5.25 -13.32 1.22
N HIS A 16 4.20 -12.70 0.68
CA HIS A 16 3.11 -13.42 0.01
C HIS A 16 3.23 -13.46 -1.52
N CYS A 17 3.93 -12.48 -2.12
CA CYS A 17 4.12 -12.34 -3.56
C CYS A 17 5.60 -12.22 -3.99
N PRO A 18 6.54 -13.04 -3.44
CA PRO A 18 7.97 -12.85 -3.66
C PRO A 18 8.37 -12.95 -5.14
N GLN A 19 7.74 -13.87 -5.89
CA GLN A 19 8.07 -14.09 -7.30
C GLN A 19 7.66 -12.89 -8.16
N GLN A 20 6.41 -12.45 -8.05
CA GLN A 20 5.89 -11.32 -8.82
C GLN A 20 6.61 -10.03 -8.46
N PHE A 21 6.92 -9.85 -7.17
CA PHE A 21 7.69 -8.71 -6.68
C PHE A 21 9.07 -8.64 -7.32
N MET A 22 9.86 -9.72 -7.21
CA MET A 22 11.19 -9.81 -7.82
C MET A 22 11.16 -9.64 -9.34
N GLN A 23 10.19 -10.26 -10.00
CA GLN A 23 10.05 -10.18 -11.44
C GLN A 23 9.74 -8.77 -11.93
N TYR A 24 8.85 -8.05 -11.24
CA TYR A 24 8.55 -6.66 -11.54
C TYR A 24 9.79 -5.79 -11.38
N HIS A 25 10.48 -5.87 -10.24
CA HIS A 25 11.70 -5.11 -10.00
C HIS A 25 12.81 -5.43 -11.01
N LYS A 26 12.98 -6.69 -11.39
CA LYS A 26 13.93 -7.09 -12.44
C LYS A 26 13.59 -6.45 -13.79
N CYS A 27 12.30 -6.38 -14.14
CA CYS A 27 11.89 -5.73 -15.38
C CYS A 27 12.17 -4.24 -15.36
N ILE A 28 11.82 -3.54 -14.27
CA ILE A 28 12.10 -2.11 -14.13
C ILE A 28 13.61 -1.87 -14.21
N SER A 29 14.41 -2.70 -13.53
CA SER A 29 15.88 -2.64 -13.58
C SER A 29 16.46 -2.82 -14.98
N ASN A 30 15.78 -3.56 -15.85
CA ASN A 30 16.23 -3.80 -17.22
C ASN A 30 15.68 -2.78 -18.23
N ASN A 31 14.64 -2.02 -17.85
CA ASN A 31 13.94 -1.08 -18.72
C ASN A 31 13.84 0.29 -18.04
N HIS A 32 14.93 0.77 -17.44
CA HIS A 32 14.95 2.05 -16.72
C HIS A 32 14.51 3.23 -17.59
N ASP A 33 14.87 3.20 -18.88
CA ASP A 33 14.52 4.26 -19.84
C ASP A 33 13.04 4.25 -20.23
N ASP A 34 12.41 3.07 -20.19
CA ASP A 34 10.98 2.90 -20.48
C ASP A 34 10.31 1.87 -19.56
N PRO A 35 9.96 2.29 -18.33
CA PRO A 35 9.28 1.43 -17.35
C PRO A 35 7.89 0.96 -17.80
N SER A 36 7.30 1.57 -18.83
CA SER A 36 5.95 1.22 -19.31
C SER A 36 5.91 -0.19 -19.91
N GLN A 37 7.06 -0.69 -20.40
CA GLN A 37 7.21 -2.06 -20.91
C GLN A 37 6.96 -3.12 -19.83
N CYS A 38 7.05 -2.75 -18.55
CA CYS A 38 6.82 -3.65 -17.43
C CYS A 38 5.36 -3.69 -16.94
N SER A 39 4.42 -3.11 -17.71
CA SER A 39 2.99 -3.09 -17.36
C SER A 39 2.40 -4.47 -17.10
N TYR A 40 2.80 -5.50 -17.86
CA TYR A 40 2.36 -6.87 -17.65
C TYR A 40 2.79 -7.40 -16.27
N ARG A 41 4.05 -7.14 -15.85
CA ARG A 41 4.54 -7.56 -14.53
C ARG A 41 3.92 -6.77 -13.40
N ARG A 42 3.65 -5.48 -13.63
CA ARG A 42 2.89 -4.65 -12.69
C ARG A 42 1.50 -5.26 -12.46
N ASN A 43 0.82 -5.68 -13.52
CA ASN A 43 -0.51 -6.30 -13.42
C ASN A 43 -0.45 -7.66 -12.70
N ASP A 44 0.56 -8.48 -12.98
CA ASP A 44 0.75 -9.77 -12.28
C ASP A 44 1.01 -9.57 -10.79
N LEU A 45 1.85 -8.59 -10.44
CA LEU A 45 2.08 -8.21 -9.04
C LEU A 45 0.80 -7.68 -8.40
N SER A 46 0.08 -6.79 -9.07
CA SER A 46 -1.19 -6.24 -8.56
C SER A 46 -2.23 -7.34 -8.29
N LYS A 47 -2.35 -8.33 -9.17
CA LYS A 47 -3.25 -9.49 -8.96
C LYS A 47 -2.83 -10.29 -7.74
N CYS A 48 -1.54 -10.61 -7.64
CA CYS A 48 -1.04 -11.35 -6.48
C CYS A 48 -1.31 -10.60 -5.17
N ILE A 49 -1.07 -9.29 -5.15
CA ILE A 49 -1.30 -8.45 -3.96
C ILE A 49 -2.77 -8.50 -3.55
N HIS A 50 -3.68 -8.29 -4.51
CA HIS A 50 -5.11 -8.35 -4.26
C HIS A 50 -5.58 -9.72 -3.72
N ASP A 51 -5.03 -10.81 -4.28
CA ASP A 51 -5.53 -12.16 -3.99
C ASP A 51 -4.88 -12.80 -2.76
N LYS A 52 -3.63 -12.43 -2.43
CA LYS A 52 -2.81 -13.17 -1.47
C LYS A 52 -2.25 -12.37 -0.30
N VAL A 53 -2.31 -11.04 -0.33
CA VAL A 53 -1.72 -10.20 0.73
C VAL A 53 -2.80 -9.82 1.75
N PRO A 54 -2.81 -10.40 2.97
CA PRO A 54 -3.92 -10.21 3.90
C PRO A 54 -4.04 -8.78 4.44
N SER A 55 -2.91 -8.09 4.63
CA SER A 55 -2.92 -6.67 5.02
C SER A 55 -3.68 -5.82 4.00
N VAL A 56 -3.42 -6.01 2.71
CA VAL A 56 -4.06 -5.27 1.63
C VAL A 56 -5.55 -5.62 1.51
N GLN A 57 -5.89 -6.91 1.59
CA GLN A 57 -7.30 -7.34 1.56
C GLN A 57 -8.13 -6.66 2.65
N ARG A 58 -7.63 -6.60 3.88
CA ARG A 58 -8.31 -5.90 4.99
C ARG A 58 -8.47 -4.41 4.74
N VAL A 59 -7.42 -3.72 4.30
CA VAL A 59 -7.51 -2.30 3.97
C VAL A 59 -8.55 -2.09 2.88
N MET A 60 -8.54 -2.91 1.83
CA MET A 60 -9.53 -2.83 0.76
C MET A 60 -10.96 -3.09 1.24
N THR A 61 -11.18 -4.04 2.15
CA THR A 61 -12.51 -4.33 2.70
C THR A 61 -13.01 -3.22 3.63
N HIS A 62 -12.16 -2.72 4.52
CA HIS A 62 -12.60 -1.79 5.58
C HIS A 62 -12.51 -0.32 5.20
N CYS A 63 -11.63 0.03 4.26
CA CYS A 63 -11.43 1.41 3.81
C CYS A 63 -12.02 1.67 2.42
N GLN A 64 -12.78 0.72 1.85
CA GLN A 64 -13.29 0.77 0.47
C GLN A 64 -14.06 2.05 0.16
N ASP A 65 -14.89 2.52 1.09
CA ASP A 65 -15.72 3.70 0.87
C ASP A 65 -14.89 4.99 0.84
N ILE A 66 -13.85 5.07 1.67
CA ILE A 66 -12.91 6.21 1.67
C ILE A 66 -12.07 6.17 0.39
N MET A 67 -11.65 4.99 -0.05
CA MET A 67 -10.96 4.80 -1.34
C MET A 67 -11.80 5.32 -2.51
N LYS A 68 -13.09 4.92 -2.58
CA LYS A 68 -14.01 5.38 -3.64
C LYS A 68 -14.23 6.90 -3.61
N LYS A 69 -14.34 7.50 -2.42
CA LYS A 69 -14.45 8.96 -2.28
C LYS A 69 -13.21 9.66 -2.81
N TYR A 70 -12.03 9.19 -2.42
CA TYR A 70 -10.77 9.73 -2.89
C TYR A 70 -10.61 9.58 -4.41
N GLU A 71 -10.87 8.39 -4.97
CA GLU A 71 -10.85 8.14 -6.42
C GLU A 71 -11.81 9.07 -7.18
N THR A 72 -13.01 9.26 -6.65
CA THR A 72 -14.00 10.18 -7.22
C THR A 72 -13.49 11.62 -7.18
N CYS A 73 -12.95 12.06 -6.05
CA CYS A 73 -12.35 13.39 -5.92
C CYS A 73 -11.24 13.61 -6.94
N ILE A 74 -10.34 12.63 -7.10
CA ILE A 74 -9.25 12.71 -8.08
C ILE A 74 -9.80 12.85 -9.48
N ARG A 75 -10.74 11.99 -9.88
CA ARG A 75 -11.35 12.03 -11.22
C ARG A 75 -11.98 13.40 -11.51
N ASP A 76 -12.70 13.94 -10.54
CA ASP A 76 -13.46 15.18 -10.71
C ASP A 76 -12.55 16.43 -10.71
N ASN A 77 -11.36 16.34 -10.11
CA ASN A 77 -10.40 17.45 -9.99
C ASN A 77 -9.15 17.29 -10.88
N MET A 78 -9.05 16.21 -11.67
CA MET A 78 -7.90 15.95 -12.52
C MET A 78 -7.74 16.99 -13.63
N ALA A 79 -8.85 17.36 -14.26
CA ALA A 79 -8.86 18.34 -15.36
C ALA A 79 -8.55 19.77 -14.88
N SER A 80 -9.05 20.14 -13.69
CA SER A 80 -8.85 21.46 -13.08
C SER A 80 -7.50 21.61 -12.40
N ARG A 81 -6.74 20.53 -12.22
CA ARG A 81 -5.47 20.49 -11.47
C ARG A 81 -5.61 20.92 -10.00
N THR A 82 -6.80 20.76 -9.42
CA THR A 82 -7.11 21.16 -8.03
C THR A 82 -7.12 19.97 -7.05
N ILE A 83 -6.37 18.92 -7.36
CA ILE A 83 -6.31 17.69 -6.55
C ILE A 83 -5.75 17.97 -5.16
N ASN A 84 -4.71 18.80 -5.08
CA ASN A 84 -4.02 19.08 -3.81
C ASN A 84 -4.94 19.83 -2.84
N GLU A 85 -5.72 20.77 -3.35
CA GLU A 85 -6.65 21.56 -2.55
C GLU A 85 -7.85 20.72 -2.08
N ASN A 86 -8.36 19.85 -2.96
CA ASN A 86 -9.67 19.23 -2.76
C ASN A 86 -9.62 17.79 -2.25
N CYS A 87 -8.53 17.05 -2.48
CA CYS A 87 -8.48 15.60 -2.22
C CYS A 87 -7.50 15.19 -1.11
N LEU A 88 -6.61 16.09 -0.64
CA LEU A 88 -5.63 15.74 0.39
C LEU A 88 -6.25 15.32 1.72
N GLY A 89 -7.40 15.91 2.11
CA GLY A 89 -8.13 15.50 3.31
C GLY A 89 -8.57 14.04 3.25
N MET A 90 -9.17 13.63 2.14
CA MET A 90 -9.60 12.24 1.92
C MET A 90 -8.41 11.27 1.85
N LEU A 91 -7.27 11.73 1.33
CA LEU A 91 -6.03 10.94 1.35
C LEU A 91 -5.52 10.71 2.78
N ALA A 92 -5.64 11.71 3.66
CA ALA A 92 -5.29 11.57 5.07
C ALA A 92 -6.21 10.58 5.77
N GLU A 93 -7.54 10.71 5.58
CA GLU A 93 -8.53 9.76 6.12
C GLU A 93 -8.27 8.32 5.65
N LEU A 94 -7.88 8.14 4.38
CA LEU A 94 -7.55 6.82 3.84
C LEU A 94 -6.32 6.21 4.52
N ARG A 95 -5.29 7.02 4.77
CA ARG A 95 -4.07 6.57 5.47
C ARG A 95 -4.37 6.19 6.92
N GLU A 96 -5.13 7.01 7.62
CA GLU A 96 -5.56 6.73 9.00
C GLU A 96 -6.39 5.43 9.07
N CYS A 97 -7.31 5.25 8.11
CA CYS A 97 -8.05 4.01 8.02
C CYS A 97 -7.12 2.80 7.81
N ALA A 98 -6.17 2.89 6.87
CA ALA A 98 -5.25 1.79 6.59
C ALA A 98 -4.38 1.45 7.80
N GLU A 99 -3.78 2.45 8.46
CA GLU A 99 -2.98 2.27 9.67
C GLU A 99 -3.79 1.61 10.79
N SER A 100 -5.04 2.04 11.00
CA SER A 100 -5.89 1.47 12.04
C SER A 100 -6.24 -0.01 11.81
N GLN A 101 -6.32 -0.47 10.56
CA GLN A 101 -6.56 -1.89 10.29
C GLN A 101 -5.31 -2.73 10.55
N LEU A 102 -4.13 -2.20 10.27
CA LEU A 102 -2.87 -2.93 10.42
C LEU A 102 -2.42 -3.03 11.88
N GLN A 103 -2.70 -2.00 12.69
CA GLN A 103 -2.42 -2.01 14.12
C GLN A 103 -3.29 -3.01 14.89
N LYS A 104 -4.54 -3.23 14.45
CA LYS A 104 -5.48 -4.17 15.11
C LYS A 104 -5.02 -5.62 15.07
N ASP A 105 -4.20 -6.01 14.10
CA ASP A 105 -3.67 -7.37 13.98
C ASP A 105 -2.35 -7.58 14.74
N GLY A 106 -1.83 -6.57 15.43
CA GLY A 106 -0.53 -6.65 16.10
C GLY A 106 0.65 -6.87 15.14
N ILE A 107 0.43 -6.63 13.83
CA ILE A 107 1.47 -6.71 12.81
C ILE A 107 2.40 -5.51 13.02
N ARG A 108 3.65 -5.81 13.35
CA ARG A 108 4.72 -4.80 13.48
C ARG A 108 5.71 -5.01 12.33
N PRO A 109 6.28 -3.92 11.78
CA PRO A 109 7.40 -4.02 10.86
C PRO A 109 8.51 -4.87 11.48
N ILE A 110 9.26 -5.59 10.65
CA ILE A 110 10.37 -6.44 11.09
C ILE A 110 11.38 -5.66 11.94
N ASN A 111 11.54 -4.35 11.67
CA ASN A 111 12.43 -3.47 12.44
C ASN A 111 11.94 -3.16 13.87
N GLU A 112 10.68 -3.43 14.21
CA GLU A 112 10.09 -3.22 15.54
C GLU A 112 9.93 -4.51 16.36
N MET A 113 10.37 -5.67 15.84
CA MET A 113 10.38 -6.93 16.60
C MET A 113 11.29 -6.93 17.84
N PHE A 114 12.13 -5.90 18.03
CA PHE A 114 13.07 -5.80 19.16
C PHE A 114 12.57 -5.03 20.39
N VAL A 115 11.35 -4.49 20.41
CA VAL A 115 10.77 -3.96 21.67
C VAL A 115 10.11 -5.12 22.42
N TYR A 116 10.96 -5.99 22.98
CA TYR A 116 10.55 -6.99 23.96
C TYR A 116 9.99 -6.27 25.21
N LYS A 117 8.93 -6.87 25.74
CA LYS A 117 8.26 -6.49 27.00
C LYS A 117 9.26 -6.27 28.13
N ASP A 118 9.17 -5.12 28.80
CA ASP A 118 9.55 -4.97 30.21
C ASP A 118 8.53 -4.06 30.92
N ASP A 119 7.30 -4.55 31.06
CA ASP A 119 6.37 -4.04 32.07
C ASP A 119 5.80 -5.22 32.86
N LYS A 120 6.66 -5.78 33.71
CA LYS A 120 6.26 -6.38 34.97
C LYS A 120 7.04 -5.69 36.09
N LYS A 121 6.39 -4.76 36.76
CA LYS A 121 6.59 -4.54 38.20
C LYS A 121 5.28 -4.13 38.84
#